data_AF-A0A2E5XFU2-F1
#
_entry.id   AF-A0A2E5XFU2-F1
#
_cell.length_a   1.000
_cell.length_b   1.000
_cell.length_c   1.000
_cell.angle_alpha   90.00
_cell.angle_beta   90.00
_cell.angle_gamma   90.00
#
_symmetry.space_group_name_H-M   'P 1'
#
loop_
_entity.id
_entity.type
_entity.pdbx_description
1 polymer ?
#
loop_
_entity_poly.entity_id
_entity_poly.type
_entity_poly.pdbx_seq_one_letter_code
_entity_poly.pdbx_strand_id
1 'polypeptide(L)'
;MEEWRARSRPFVSSGLDLGGARAEKRCVEAWIQRHDFTVEAMVGPTLESCLEFLRSFDWKGELARYEEALEEERERCPPALIIVENDRTLQVMPMHDGRSHYSYTCVHPLRLMAFFGASKTCNAWAIGDQHRAGILAHHFSGEQAKLVRSLCNLTSSPP
;
A
#
# COMPACT_ATOMS: atom_id res chain seq x y z
N MET A 1 -58.50 13.62 -30.36
CA MET A 1 -57.30 13.52 -29.51
C MET A 1 -56.13 13.18 -30.42
N GLU A 2 -55.83 14.07 -31.37
CA GLU A 2 -54.87 15.19 -31.26
C GLU A 2 -53.41 14.72 -31.17
N GLU A 3 -52.77 14.78 -32.33
CA GLU A 3 -51.32 14.80 -32.58
C GLU A 3 -50.63 15.89 -31.75
N TRP A 4 -49.41 15.65 -31.26
CA TRP A 4 -48.37 16.70 -31.25
C TRP A 4 -46.98 16.07 -31.36
N ARG A 5 -46.45 16.04 -32.59
CA ARG A 5 -45.01 16.11 -32.88
C ARG A 5 -44.60 17.59 -32.81
N ALA A 6 -43.55 17.92 -32.06
CA ALA A 6 -42.77 19.15 -32.24
C ALA A 6 -41.29 18.76 -32.09
N ARG A 7 -40.56 18.57 -33.19
CA ARG A 7 -39.72 19.56 -33.88
C ARG A 7 -38.53 20.04 -33.04
N SER A 8 -37.37 19.56 -33.49
CA SER A 8 -36.00 19.88 -33.12
C SER A 8 -35.67 21.38 -33.22
N ARG A 9 -34.85 21.86 -32.28
CA ARG A 9 -33.71 22.76 -32.58
C ARG A 9 -32.49 22.34 -31.76
N PRO A 10 -31.26 22.44 -32.31
CA PRO A 10 -30.04 21.99 -31.66
C PRO A 10 -29.57 23.01 -30.62
N PHE A 11 -29.12 22.53 -29.47
CA PHE A 11 -28.31 23.33 -28.55
C PHE A 11 -26.86 23.24 -29.03
N VAL A 12 -26.35 24.29 -29.66
CA VAL A 12 -24.94 24.40 -30.06
C VAL A 12 -24.21 25.29 -29.06
N SER A 13 -23.28 24.64 -28.34
CA SER A 13 -21.95 25.08 -27.94
C SER A 13 -21.77 26.46 -27.30
N SER A 14 -21.41 26.45 -26.02
CA SER A 14 -20.18 27.14 -25.59
C SER A 14 -19.63 26.49 -24.32
N GLY A 15 -18.37 26.04 -24.39
CA GLY A 15 -17.67 25.45 -23.25
C GLY A 15 -16.85 24.26 -23.69
N LEU A 16 -15.68 24.55 -24.25
CA LEU A 16 -14.54 23.64 -24.23
C LEU A 16 -14.38 23.10 -22.81
N ASP A 17 -14.78 21.85 -22.56
CA ASP A 17 -14.14 21.07 -21.51
C ASP A 17 -13.18 20.11 -22.22
N LEU A 18 -12.01 20.68 -22.54
CA LEU A 18 -10.83 19.91 -22.87
C LEU A 18 -10.67 18.92 -21.73
N GLY A 19 -10.70 17.62 -22.05
CA GLY A 19 -10.52 16.53 -21.10
C GLY A 19 -9.28 16.73 -20.24
N GLY A 20 -9.44 17.47 -19.15
CA GLY A 20 -8.63 17.35 -17.98
C GLY A 20 -9.21 16.16 -17.26
N ALA A 21 -8.56 15.01 -17.37
CA ALA A 21 -8.66 14.01 -16.32
C ALA A 21 -8.50 14.78 -15.02
N ARG A 22 -9.58 14.94 -14.26
CA ARG A 22 -9.53 15.55 -12.95
C ARG A 22 -8.51 14.71 -12.21
N ALA A 23 -7.30 15.24 -12.02
CA ALA A 23 -6.26 14.52 -11.32
C ALA A 23 -6.87 14.20 -9.96
N GLU A 24 -7.29 12.95 -9.77
CA GLU A 24 -7.83 12.50 -8.51
C GLU A 24 -6.75 12.85 -7.49
N LYS A 25 -7.14 13.67 -6.52
CA LYS A 25 -6.23 14.14 -5.50
C LYS A 25 -5.72 12.88 -4.80
N ARG A 26 -4.46 12.53 -5.07
CA ARG A 26 -3.79 11.35 -4.50
C ARG A 26 -3.87 11.47 -2.98
N CYS A 27 -4.76 10.70 -2.37
CA CYS A 27 -4.89 10.63 -0.93
C CYS A 27 -4.02 9.47 -0.47
N VAL A 28 -2.87 9.80 0.13
CA VAL A 28 -1.99 8.83 0.75
C VAL A 28 -2.26 8.86 2.25
N GLU A 29 -2.55 7.71 2.80
CA GLU A 29 -2.70 7.47 4.23
C GLU A 29 -1.59 6.52 4.66
N ALA A 30 -0.99 6.75 5.82
CA ALA A 30 -0.02 5.82 6.36
C ALA A 30 -0.16 5.75 7.88
N TRP A 31 0.12 4.59 8.44
CA TRP A 31 0.09 4.37 9.88
C TRP A 31 1.01 3.24 10.29
N ILE A 32 1.34 3.27 11.56
CA ILE A 32 2.05 2.21 12.26
C ILE A 32 1.01 1.29 12.84
N GLN A 33 1.08 0.01 12.54
CA GLN A 33 0.35 -1.03 13.26
C GLN A 33 1.29 -1.68 14.26
N ARG A 34 0.85 -1.75 15.51
CA ARG A 34 1.58 -2.37 16.62
C ARG A 34 1.14 -3.82 16.85
N HIS A 35 1.91 -4.51 17.69
CA HIS A 35 1.67 -5.90 18.05
C HIS A 35 0.30 -6.12 18.71
N ASP A 36 -0.21 -5.11 19.41
CA ASP A 36 -1.47 -5.11 20.16
C ASP A 36 -2.66 -4.53 19.37
N PHE A 37 -2.56 -4.50 18.03
CA PHE A 37 -3.55 -3.93 17.12
C PHE A 37 -3.75 -2.42 17.21
N THR A 38 -3.04 -1.72 18.11
CA THR A 38 -3.09 -0.26 18.14
C THR A 38 -2.47 0.32 16.87
N VAL A 39 -2.99 1.46 16.43
CA VAL A 39 -2.52 2.17 15.25
C VAL A 39 -2.16 3.61 15.56
N GLU A 40 -1.08 4.10 14.95
CA GLU A 40 -0.66 5.50 15.04
C GLU A 40 -0.57 6.07 13.62
N ALA A 41 -1.48 6.99 13.30
CA ALA A 41 -1.60 7.58 11.98
C ALA A 41 -0.53 8.65 11.74
N MET A 42 0.05 8.66 10.54
CA MET A 42 1.00 9.67 10.09
C MET A 42 0.27 10.85 9.44
N VAL A 43 0.58 12.07 9.87
CA VAL A 43 0.00 13.29 9.29
C VAL A 43 0.79 13.68 8.03
N GLY A 44 0.12 13.71 6.88
CA GLY A 44 0.72 14.12 5.60
C GLY A 44 1.88 13.22 5.15
N PRO A 45 1.65 11.90 4.98
CA PRO A 45 2.72 10.96 4.71
C PRO A 45 3.40 11.23 3.37
N THR A 46 4.73 11.38 3.43
CA THR A 46 5.63 11.39 2.27
C THR A 46 6.57 10.19 2.30
N LEU A 47 7.24 9.92 1.17
CA LEU A 47 8.29 8.92 1.07
C LEU A 47 9.34 9.09 2.17
N GLU A 48 9.83 10.32 2.34
CA GLU A 48 10.87 10.67 3.30
C GLU A 48 10.40 10.45 4.73
N SER A 49 9.17 10.87 5.05
CA SER A 49 8.60 10.66 6.40
C SER A 49 8.44 9.18 6.72
N CYS A 50 8.02 8.36 5.75
CA CYS A 50 7.88 6.91 5.91
C CYS A 50 9.24 6.22 6.09
N LEU A 51 10.27 6.67 5.35
CA LEU A 51 11.63 6.16 5.49
C LEU A 51 12.29 6.59 6.80
N GLU A 52 12.05 7.81 7.26
CA GLU A 52 12.49 8.28 8.57
C GLU A 52 11.82 7.48 9.69
N PHE A 53 10.52 7.23 9.55
CA PHE A 53 9.78 6.42 10.49
C PHE A 53 10.35 4.98 10.59
N LEU A 54 10.54 4.30 9.45
CA LEU A 54 11.14 2.96 9.40
C LEU A 54 12.53 2.89 10.05
N ARG A 55 13.25 4.01 10.15
CA ARG A 55 14.57 4.10 10.78
C ARG A 55 14.52 4.44 12.26
N SER A 56 13.60 5.29 12.67
CA SER A 56 13.56 5.88 14.02
C SER A 56 12.67 5.12 15.00
N PHE A 57 11.69 4.34 14.52
CA PHE A 57 10.82 3.55 15.39
C PHE A 57 11.58 2.38 16.04
N ASP A 58 11.26 2.10 17.30
CA ASP A 58 11.82 0.96 18.05
C ASP A 58 11.20 -0.37 17.61
N TRP A 59 11.55 -0.82 16.41
CA TRP A 59 11.12 -2.10 15.88
C TRP A 59 11.58 -3.27 16.73
N LYS A 60 12.76 -3.17 17.35
CA LYS A 60 13.30 -4.23 18.19
C LYS A 60 12.43 -4.45 19.42
N GLY A 61 12.08 -3.37 20.13
CA GLY A 61 11.17 -3.45 21.27
C GLY A 61 9.77 -3.90 20.87
N GLU A 62 9.28 -3.47 19.72
CA GLU A 62 7.96 -3.87 19.21
C GLU A 62 7.91 -5.35 18.82
N LEU A 63 8.94 -5.87 18.15
CA LEU A 63 9.05 -7.27 17.79
C LEU A 63 9.17 -8.17 19.02
N ALA A 64 9.93 -7.74 20.05
CA ALA A 64 10.02 -8.48 21.30
C ALA A 64 8.64 -8.65 21.98
N ARG A 65 7.80 -7.60 21.98
CA ARG A 65 6.43 -7.70 22.51
C ARG A 65 5.51 -8.56 21.66
N TYR A 66 5.68 -8.52 20.34
CA TYR A 66 4.97 -9.41 19.43
C TYR A 66 5.31 -10.89 19.71
N GLU A 67 6.59 -11.18 19.95
CA GLU A 67 7.07 -12.53 20.28
C GLU A 67 6.62 -12.99 21.66
N GLU A 68 6.67 -12.13 22.67
CA GLU A 68 6.10 -12.41 23.99
C GLU A 68 4.59 -12.73 23.90
N ALA A 69 3.83 -11.94 23.13
CA ALA A 69 2.42 -12.22 22.90
C ALA A 69 2.18 -13.54 22.13
N LEU A 70 3.10 -13.92 21.25
CA LEU A 70 3.06 -15.22 20.57
C LEU A 70 3.29 -16.37 21.54
N GLU A 71 4.32 -16.27 22.38
CA GLU A 71 4.68 -17.28 23.37
C GLU A 71 3.59 -17.47 24.43
N GLU A 72 2.90 -16.38 24.81
CA GLU A 72 1.78 -16.40 25.75
C GLU A 72 0.43 -16.76 25.11
N GLU A 73 0.41 -17.15 23.82
CA GLU A 73 -0.79 -17.47 23.05
C GLU A 73 -1.85 -16.35 23.05
N ARG A 74 -1.42 -15.10 23.21
CA ARG A 74 -2.29 -13.92 23.15
C ARG A 74 -2.56 -13.53 21.70
N GLU A 75 -3.71 -12.85 21.52
CA GLU A 75 -4.01 -12.15 20.28
C GLU A 75 -2.91 -11.12 19.99
N ARG A 76 -2.46 -11.10 18.73
CA ARG A 76 -1.40 -10.20 18.27
C ARG A 76 -1.52 -9.97 16.78
N CYS A 77 -0.98 -8.85 16.31
CA CYS A 77 -0.84 -8.52 14.90
C CYS A 77 0.64 -8.32 14.55
N PRO A 78 1.15 -8.76 13.39
CA PRO A 78 2.51 -8.42 12.98
C PRO A 78 2.68 -6.89 12.93
N PRO A 79 3.72 -6.33 13.57
CA PRO A 79 3.96 -4.90 13.52
C PRO A 79 4.38 -4.47 12.12
N ALA A 80 3.84 -3.36 11.64
CA ALA A 80 4.01 -2.92 10.26
C ALA A 80 3.90 -1.40 10.09
N LEU A 81 4.60 -0.86 9.09
CA LEU A 81 4.21 0.37 8.44
C LEU A 81 3.26 0.03 7.29
N ILE A 82 2.07 0.61 7.31
CA ILE A 82 1.05 0.41 6.28
C ILE A 82 0.85 1.74 5.55
N ILE A 83 0.89 1.69 4.21
CA ILE A 83 0.73 2.84 3.32
C ILE A 83 -0.38 2.50 2.33
N VAL A 84 -1.45 3.29 2.35
CA VAL A 84 -2.60 3.14 1.47
C VAL A 84 -2.68 4.35 0.55
N GLU A 85 -2.87 4.06 -0.73
CA GLU A 85 -3.15 5.07 -1.73
C GLU A 85 -4.18 4.53 -2.72
N ASN A 86 -5.36 5.15 -2.70
CA ASN A 86 -6.53 4.73 -3.48
C ASN A 86 -6.86 3.23 -3.24
N ASP A 87 -6.72 2.39 -4.26
CA ASP A 87 -6.99 0.95 -4.23
C ASP A 87 -5.75 0.10 -3.93
N ARG A 88 -4.68 0.73 -3.42
CA ARG A 88 -3.37 0.09 -3.27
C ARG A 88 -2.89 0.17 -1.84
N THR A 89 -2.39 -0.94 -1.33
CA THR A 89 -1.87 -1.03 0.04
C THR A 89 -0.49 -1.65 0.00
N LEU A 90 0.51 -0.96 0.52
CA LEU A 90 1.82 -1.51 0.82
C LEU A 90 1.97 -1.68 2.33
N GLN A 91 2.31 -2.88 2.77
CA GLN A 91 2.71 -3.16 4.13
C GLN A 91 4.19 -3.51 4.13
N VAL A 92 4.93 -2.84 5.01
CA VAL A 92 6.31 -3.18 5.34
C VAL A 92 6.30 -3.67 6.78
N MET A 93 6.66 -4.93 6.98
CA MET A 93 6.74 -5.59 8.28
C MET A 93 8.21 -5.84 8.60
N PRO A 94 8.89 -4.92 9.30
CA PRO A 94 10.25 -5.15 9.77
C PRO A 94 10.35 -6.43 10.58
N MET A 95 11.49 -7.08 10.47
CA MET A 95 11.85 -8.30 11.17
C MET A 95 13.24 -8.13 11.77
N HIS A 96 13.71 -9.17 12.46
CA HIS A 96 15.09 -9.22 12.95
C HIS A 96 16.11 -9.15 11.82
N ASP A 97 17.36 -8.84 12.20
CA ASP A 97 18.53 -8.85 11.33
C ASP A 97 18.48 -7.90 10.12
N GLY A 98 17.76 -6.78 10.25
CA GLY A 98 17.68 -5.78 9.18
C GLY A 98 16.98 -6.31 7.93
N ARG A 99 15.94 -7.13 8.14
CA ARG A 99 15.09 -7.66 7.08
C ARG A 99 13.65 -7.22 7.27
N SER A 100 12.86 -7.37 6.22
CA SER A 100 11.43 -7.05 6.21
C SER A 100 10.65 -8.07 5.39
N HIS A 101 9.40 -8.29 5.79
CA HIS A 101 8.37 -8.87 4.92
C HIS A 101 7.59 -7.72 4.29
N TYR A 102 7.36 -7.80 2.98
CA TYR A 102 6.58 -6.85 2.21
C TYR A 102 5.30 -7.51 1.71
N SER A 103 4.18 -6.83 1.86
CA SER A 103 2.90 -7.20 1.25
C SER A 103 2.36 -6.04 0.43
N TYR A 104 1.96 -6.30 -0.81
CA TYR A 104 1.42 -5.28 -1.71
C TYR A 104 0.11 -5.74 -2.34
N THR A 105 -0.96 -4.99 -2.08
CA THR A 105 -2.30 -5.20 -2.65
C THR A 105 -2.54 -4.14 -3.71
N CYS A 106 -2.94 -4.54 -4.92
CA CYS A 106 -3.42 -3.62 -5.97
C CYS A 106 -4.22 -4.37 -7.04
N VAL A 107 -4.90 -3.65 -7.94
CA VAL A 107 -5.53 -4.25 -9.12
C VAL A 107 -4.46 -4.63 -10.15
N HIS A 108 -3.91 -5.85 -10.04
CA HIS A 108 -2.90 -6.39 -10.96
C HIS A 108 -3.32 -7.75 -11.57
N PRO A 109 -2.91 -8.09 -12.81
CA PRO A 109 -3.22 -9.41 -13.40
C PRO A 109 -2.47 -10.57 -12.73
N LEU A 110 -1.32 -10.31 -12.12
CA LEU A 110 -0.56 -11.31 -11.36
C LEU A 110 -1.12 -11.44 -9.94
N ARG A 111 -1.18 -12.68 -9.43
CA ARG A 111 -1.65 -13.04 -8.10
C ARG A 111 -0.53 -13.79 -7.37
N LEU A 112 -0.20 -13.38 -6.15
CA LEU A 112 0.72 -14.08 -5.26
C LEU A 112 0.09 -14.18 -3.85
N MET A 113 -0.17 -15.39 -3.39
CA MET A 113 -0.96 -15.66 -2.18
C MET A 113 -0.36 -15.07 -0.89
N ALA A 114 -1.23 -14.53 -0.04
CA ALA A 114 -1.34 -14.91 1.37
C ALA A 114 -2.83 -15.16 1.65
N PHE A 115 -3.16 -16.19 2.44
CA PHE A 115 -4.53 -16.56 2.75
C PHE A 115 -5.24 -15.39 3.43
N PHE A 116 -6.19 -14.75 2.74
CA PHE A 116 -7.54 -14.30 3.15
C PHE A 116 -8.12 -13.53 1.94
N GLY A 117 -9.28 -13.94 1.40
CA GLY A 117 -9.91 -13.27 0.25
C GLY A 117 -10.32 -11.82 0.59
N ALA A 118 -10.33 -10.83 -0.30
CA ALA A 118 -10.32 -10.81 -1.75
C ALA A 118 -9.60 -9.55 -2.30
N SER A 119 -8.37 -9.69 -2.80
CA SER A 119 -7.89 -9.16 -4.10
C SER A 119 -6.35 -9.28 -4.17
N LYS A 120 -5.86 -9.94 -5.23
CA LYS A 120 -4.56 -9.71 -5.92
C LYS A 120 -3.36 -9.17 -5.10
N THR A 121 -3.02 -9.79 -3.98
CA THR A 121 -1.82 -9.42 -3.21
C THR A 121 -0.54 -9.99 -3.84
N CYS A 122 0.61 -9.39 -3.50
CA CYS A 122 1.97 -9.86 -3.77
C CYS A 122 2.82 -9.75 -2.51
N ASN A 123 3.55 -10.81 -2.13
CA ASN A 123 4.29 -10.84 -0.86
C ASN A 123 5.75 -11.27 -1.06
N ALA A 124 6.68 -10.70 -0.31
CA ALA A 124 8.10 -11.07 -0.28
C ALA A 124 8.65 -11.09 1.14
N TRP A 125 9.32 -12.17 1.54
CA TRP A 125 9.66 -12.45 2.95
C TRP A 125 11.18 -12.43 3.17
N ALA A 126 11.63 -12.05 4.37
CA ALA A 126 13.04 -12.07 4.75
C ALA A 126 13.98 -11.30 3.81
N ILE A 127 13.48 -10.19 3.27
CA ILE A 127 14.22 -9.35 2.33
C ILE A 127 15.00 -8.28 3.10
N GLY A 128 16.28 -8.10 2.76
CA GLY A 128 17.13 -7.09 3.39
C GLY A 128 16.61 -5.66 3.22
N ASP A 129 16.85 -4.83 4.24
CA ASP A 129 16.31 -3.48 4.32
C ASP A 129 16.86 -2.51 3.27
N GLN A 130 17.94 -2.85 2.57
CA GLN A 130 18.46 -2.08 1.43
C GLN A 130 17.42 -1.86 0.32
N HIS A 131 16.37 -2.70 0.26
CA HIS A 131 15.32 -2.60 -0.75
C HIS A 131 14.17 -1.65 -0.35
N ARG A 132 14.07 -1.22 0.92
CA ARG A 132 12.97 -0.41 1.45
C ARG A 132 12.72 0.85 0.62
N ALA A 133 13.78 1.64 0.39
CA ALA A 133 13.69 2.91 -0.31
C ALA A 133 13.12 2.75 -1.73
N GLY A 134 13.58 1.74 -2.48
CA GLY A 134 13.08 1.47 -3.83
C GLY A 134 11.62 1.01 -3.85
N ILE A 135 11.24 0.14 -2.92
CA ILE A 135 9.86 -0.37 -2.82
C ILE A 135 8.89 0.76 -2.47
N LEU A 136 9.22 1.57 -1.45
CA LEU A 136 8.41 2.73 -1.08
C LEU A 136 8.36 3.75 -2.22
N ALA A 137 9.49 4.04 -2.88
CA ALA A 137 9.51 4.99 -4.00
C ALA A 137 8.57 4.55 -5.12
N HIS A 138 8.57 3.27 -5.53
CA HIS A 138 7.61 2.80 -6.54
C HIS A 138 6.16 2.96 -6.10
N HIS A 139 5.85 2.76 -4.81
CA HIS A 139 4.50 2.98 -4.28
C HIS A 139 4.10 4.45 -4.40
N PHE A 140 4.92 5.38 -3.88
CA PHE A 140 4.68 6.82 -3.94
C PHE A 140 4.72 7.40 -5.35
N SER A 141 5.45 6.79 -6.29
CA SER A 141 5.40 7.17 -7.71
C SER A 141 4.21 6.55 -8.45
N GLY A 142 3.49 5.63 -7.81
CA GLY A 142 2.37 4.91 -8.38
C GLY A 142 2.73 3.90 -9.47
N GLU A 143 3.99 3.47 -9.53
CA GLU A 143 4.55 2.57 -10.53
C GLU A 143 4.25 1.09 -10.22
N GLN A 144 2.97 0.73 -10.19
CA GLN A 144 2.49 -0.59 -9.72
C GLN A 144 3.23 -1.77 -10.36
N ALA A 145 3.38 -1.76 -11.69
CA ALA A 145 4.02 -2.84 -12.43
C ALA A 145 5.51 -3.01 -12.07
N LYS A 146 6.20 -1.91 -11.75
CA LYS A 146 7.60 -1.96 -11.28
C LYS A 146 7.66 -2.52 -9.86
N LEU A 147 6.78 -2.07 -8.97
CA LEU A 147 6.72 -2.58 -7.60
C LEU A 147 6.45 -4.09 -7.57
N VAL A 148 5.42 -4.55 -8.31
CA VAL A 148 5.10 -5.98 -8.41
C VAL A 148 6.28 -6.77 -8.96
N ARG A 149 6.91 -6.31 -10.05
CA ARG A 149 8.09 -6.99 -10.60
C ARG A 149 9.24 -7.06 -9.60
N SER A 150 9.49 -5.99 -8.86
CA SER A 150 10.51 -5.97 -7.81
C SER A 150 10.23 -7.02 -6.74
N LEU A 151 8.99 -7.12 -6.25
CA LEU A 151 8.61 -8.16 -5.28
C LEU A 151 8.76 -9.59 -5.83
N CYS A 152 8.37 -9.83 -7.10
CA CYS A 152 8.55 -11.13 -7.75
C CYS A 152 10.03 -11.52 -7.90
N ASN A 153 10.91 -10.56 -8.17
CA ASN A 153 12.34 -10.82 -8.30
C ASN A 153 12.98 -11.11 -6.94
N LEU A 154 12.57 -10.38 -5.91
CA LEU A 154 13.06 -10.54 -4.54
C LEU A 154 12.64 -11.88 -3.92
N THR A 155 11.41 -12.34 -4.20
CA THR A 155 10.94 -13.69 -3.80
C THR A 155 11.65 -14.83 -4.49
N SER A 156 12.15 -14.61 -5.71
CA SER A 156 12.84 -15.64 -6.50
C SER A 156 14.32 -15.78 -6.12
N SER A 157 14.84 -14.89 -5.26
CA SER A 157 16.22 -14.90 -4.80
C SER A 157 16.31 -15.69 -3.49
N PRO A 158 17.19 -16.69 -3.36
CA PRO A 158 17.37 -17.38 -2.08
C PRO A 158 17.88 -16.39 -1.00
N PRO A 159 17.51 -16.60 0.27
CA PRO A 159 17.95 -15.77 1.39
C PRO A 159 19.46 -15.84 1.65
#